data_AF-A0A124IMH9-F1
#
_entry.id   AF-A0A124IMH9-F1
#
_cell.length_a   1.000
_cell.length_b   1.000
_cell.length_c   1.000
_cell.angle_alpha   90.00
_cell.angle_beta   90.00
_cell.angle_gamma   90.00
#
_symmetry.space_group_name_H-M   'P 1'
#
loop_
_entity.id
_entity.type
_entity.pdbx_description
1 polymer ?
#
loop_
_entity_poly.entity_id
_entity_poly.type
_entity_poly.pdbx_seq_one_letter_code
_entity_poly.pdbx_strand_id
1 'polypeptide(L)'
;SPHRRSIKARRLTKTSCGNVMTLIEITNIFIRGAFGLALAGGILAFVWYRVASVRWRPLSEYYGRPIETAREVRRLQTLIIHGVGAAFESYKGIVTVGVSDSGLSLSLLPPWAVFHAPLFIPYGDISIRERQWFLFKAVEITTRKAPQTKIVIYPELWNWIEEQAKANERQDDRYYSSSRLRSFART
;
A
#
# COMPACT_ATOMS: atom_id res chain seq x y z
N SER A 1 -17.83 -65.65 -69.86
CA SER A 1 -16.40 -65.34 -69.70
C SER A 1 -16.23 -64.41 -68.50
N PRO A 2 -15.52 -64.82 -67.44
CA PRO A 2 -15.44 -64.11 -66.18
C PRO A 2 -14.20 -63.21 -66.14
N HIS A 3 -14.35 -61.89 -65.98
CA HIS A 3 -13.21 -61.02 -65.72
C HIS A 3 -13.24 -60.46 -64.29
N ARG A 4 -12.60 -61.24 -63.43
CA ARG A 4 -12.15 -60.90 -62.08
C ARG A 4 -10.82 -60.16 -62.21
N ARG A 5 -10.62 -59.02 -61.54
CA ARG A 5 -9.46 -58.68 -60.67
C ARG A 5 -9.14 -57.17 -60.59
N SER A 6 -8.91 -56.78 -59.34
CA SER A 6 -8.14 -55.63 -58.85
C SER A 6 -8.82 -54.27 -59.09
N ILE A 7 -8.92 -53.40 -58.08
CA ILE A 7 -7.77 -52.75 -57.46
C ILE A 7 -7.91 -52.68 -55.94
N LYS A 8 -6.80 -53.08 -55.30
CA LYS A 8 -6.55 -53.05 -53.87
C LYS A 8 -6.64 -51.64 -53.28
N ALA A 9 -7.26 -51.59 -52.11
CA ALA A 9 -6.94 -50.74 -50.96
C ALA A 9 -5.87 -49.65 -51.18
N ARG A 10 -6.32 -48.40 -51.33
CA ARG A 10 -5.59 -47.23 -50.82
C ARG A 10 -6.32 -46.74 -49.59
N ARG A 11 -5.94 -47.25 -48.42
CA ARG A 11 -6.28 -46.64 -47.15
C ARG A 11 -4.97 -46.41 -46.40
N LEU A 12 -4.93 -45.28 -45.70
CA LEU A 12 -3.93 -44.86 -44.72
C LEU A 12 -2.72 -44.12 -45.31
N THR A 13 -2.82 -42.79 -45.38
CA THR A 13 -1.83 -41.83 -44.86
C THR A 13 -2.35 -40.41 -45.08
N LYS A 14 -3.41 -40.00 -44.37
CA LYS A 14 -3.83 -38.59 -44.37
C LYS A 14 -4.53 -38.19 -43.08
N THR A 15 -3.92 -38.48 -41.94
CA THR A 15 -4.47 -38.11 -40.62
C THR A 15 -3.38 -37.62 -39.64
N SER A 16 -2.28 -37.07 -40.13
CA SER A 16 -1.22 -36.54 -39.25
C SER A 16 -0.88 -35.05 -39.43
N CYS A 17 -1.53 -34.34 -40.36
CA CYS A 17 -1.30 -32.90 -40.55
C CYS A 17 -2.39 -32.00 -39.92
N GLY A 18 -3.55 -32.57 -39.58
CA GLY A 18 -4.66 -31.81 -38.98
C GLY A 18 -4.42 -31.39 -37.53
N ASN A 19 -3.73 -32.23 -36.74
CA ASN A 19 -3.54 -31.99 -35.30
C ASN A 19 -2.41 -30.99 -34.98
N VAL A 20 -1.43 -30.84 -35.87
CA VAL A 20 -0.32 -29.90 -35.68
C VAL A 20 -0.78 -28.47 -35.93
N MET A 21 -1.68 -28.27 -36.89
CA MET A 21 -2.25 -26.95 -37.20
C MET A 21 -3.14 -26.44 -36.06
N THR A 22 -3.96 -27.30 -35.45
CA THR A 22 -4.81 -26.93 -34.31
C THR A 22 -4.00 -26.58 -33.05
N LEU A 23 -2.84 -27.23 -32.82
CA LEU A 23 -2.01 -26.95 -31.65
C LEU A 23 -1.40 -25.54 -31.73
N ILE A 24 -0.89 -25.15 -32.91
CA ILE A 24 -0.29 -23.83 -33.14
C ILE A 24 -1.32 -22.70 -32.97
N GLU A 25 -2.54 -22.91 -33.46
CA GLU A 25 -3.64 -21.93 -33.32
C GLU A 25 -4.02 -21.74 -31.85
N ILE A 26 -4.16 -22.83 -31.10
CA ILE A 26 -4.45 -22.80 -29.66
C ILE A 26 -3.33 -22.05 -28.92
N THR A 27 -2.06 -22.37 -29.19
CA THR A 27 -0.92 -21.68 -28.56
C THR A 27 -0.91 -20.18 -28.86
N ASN A 28 -1.19 -19.77 -30.10
CA ASN A 28 -1.24 -18.35 -30.48
C ASN A 28 -2.36 -17.59 -29.77
N ILE A 29 -3.52 -18.22 -29.56
CA ILE A 29 -4.63 -17.62 -28.79
C ILE A 29 -4.19 -17.35 -27.35
N PHE A 30 -3.53 -18.32 -26.71
CA PHE A 30 -3.03 -18.14 -25.35
C PHE A 30 -1.97 -17.04 -25.25
N ILE A 31 -1.01 -17.01 -26.18
CA ILE A 31 0.04 -15.98 -26.20
C ILE A 31 -0.57 -14.58 -26.35
N ARG A 32 -1.51 -14.40 -27.28
CA ARG A 32 -2.19 -13.10 -27.49
C ARG A 32 -3.01 -12.69 -26.27
N GLY A 33 -3.72 -13.63 -25.65
CA GLY A 33 -4.48 -13.38 -24.42
C GLY A 33 -3.57 -12.96 -23.27
N ALA A 34 -2.47 -13.68 -23.05
CA ALA A 34 -1.48 -13.35 -22.01
C ALA A 34 -0.85 -11.98 -22.23
N PHE A 35 -0.48 -11.65 -23.47
CA PHE A 35 0.08 -10.35 -23.81
C PHE A 35 -0.94 -9.21 -23.59
N GLY A 36 -2.19 -9.39 -24.00
CA GLY A 36 -3.26 -8.42 -23.77
C GLY A 36 -3.50 -8.15 -22.28
N LEU A 37 -3.52 -9.21 -21.46
CA LEU A 37 -3.62 -9.11 -20.00
C LEU A 37 -2.43 -8.39 -19.38
N ALA A 38 -1.21 -8.71 -19.81
CA ALA A 38 0.00 -8.06 -19.31
C ALA A 38 0.03 -6.56 -19.66
N LEU A 39 -0.35 -6.21 -20.88
CA LEU A 39 -0.40 -4.81 -21.32
C LEU A 39 -1.48 -4.02 -20.56
N ALA A 40 -2.70 -4.57 -20.46
CA ALA A 40 -3.78 -3.94 -19.71
C ALA A 40 -3.44 -3.79 -18.23
N GLY A 41 -2.86 -4.84 -17.62
CA GLY A 41 -2.37 -4.81 -16.25
C GLY A 41 -1.26 -3.77 -16.04
N GLY A 42 -0.32 -3.65 -16.99
CA GLY A 42 0.76 -2.67 -16.96
C GLY A 42 0.25 -1.22 -17.06
N ILE A 43 -0.68 -0.93 -17.96
CA ILE A 43 -1.31 0.39 -18.08
C ILE A 43 -2.08 0.74 -16.81
N LEU A 44 -2.88 -0.20 -16.29
CA LEU A 44 -3.65 0.01 -15.08
C LEU A 44 -2.74 0.24 -13.87
N ALA A 45 -1.67 -0.54 -13.73
CA ALA A 45 -0.66 -0.36 -12.70
C ALA A 45 0.06 1.00 -12.83
N PHE A 46 0.39 1.43 -14.05
CA PHE A 46 1.02 2.72 -14.30
C PHE A 46 0.10 3.90 -13.95
N VAL A 47 -1.18 3.83 -14.32
CA VAL A 47 -2.17 4.85 -13.98
C VAL A 47 -2.38 4.88 -12.46
N TRP A 48 -2.50 3.71 -11.83
CA TRP A 48 -2.61 3.60 -10.38
C TRP A 48 -1.38 4.19 -9.69
N TYR A 49 -0.18 3.87 -10.16
CA TYR A 49 1.08 4.43 -9.68
C TYR A 49 1.06 5.96 -9.78
N ARG A 50 0.72 6.51 -10.94
CA ARG A 50 0.75 7.96 -11.17
C ARG A 50 -0.30 8.71 -10.38
N VAL A 51 -1.49 8.15 -10.19
CA VAL A 51 -2.61 8.81 -9.52
C VAL A 51 -2.54 8.63 -8.01
N ALA A 52 -2.28 7.41 -7.52
CA ALA A 52 -2.24 7.13 -6.07
C ALA A 52 -0.99 7.70 -5.38
N SER A 53 0.06 8.04 -6.12
CA SER A 53 1.28 8.64 -5.56
C SER A 53 1.22 10.17 -5.48
N VAL A 54 0.30 10.87 -6.15
CA VAL A 54 0.42 12.34 -6.31
C VAL A 54 0.39 13.05 -4.96
N ARG A 55 -0.51 12.65 -4.06
CA ARG A 55 -0.65 13.29 -2.74
C ARG A 55 0.23 12.65 -1.68
N TRP A 56 0.55 11.37 -1.82
CA TRP A 56 1.53 10.69 -0.95
C TRP A 56 2.96 11.21 -1.16
N ARG A 57 3.31 11.53 -2.41
CA ARG A 57 4.68 11.85 -2.80
C ARG A 57 5.26 13.06 -2.05
N PRO A 58 4.57 14.22 -1.95
CA PRO A 58 5.07 15.34 -1.14
C PRO A 58 5.37 14.95 0.31
N LEU A 59 4.54 14.11 0.93
CA LEU A 59 4.83 13.63 2.28
C LEU A 59 6.07 12.73 2.30
N SER A 60 6.20 11.83 1.33
CA SER A 60 7.37 10.94 1.24
C SER A 60 8.68 11.69 0.94
N GLU A 61 8.64 12.82 0.24
CA GLU A 61 9.83 13.63 -0.04
C GLU A 61 10.42 14.23 1.26
N TYR A 62 9.58 14.57 2.25
CA TYR A 62 10.05 15.15 3.52
C TYR A 62 10.13 14.15 4.68
N TYR A 63 9.26 13.14 4.68
CA TYR A 63 9.07 12.20 5.79
C TYR A 63 9.29 10.74 5.38
N GLY A 64 9.67 10.47 4.13
CA GLY A 64 10.00 9.13 3.64
C GLY A 64 11.29 8.64 4.28
N ARG A 65 11.16 7.90 5.37
CA ARG A 65 12.28 7.33 6.13
C ARG A 65 11.93 5.91 6.55
N PRO A 66 12.94 5.05 6.80
CA PRO A 66 12.69 3.77 7.47
C PRO A 66 11.87 4.01 8.74
N ILE A 67 10.86 3.18 8.96
CA ILE A 67 9.98 3.27 10.13
C ILE A 67 10.86 3.07 11.37
N GLU A 68 10.97 4.09 12.22
CA GLU A 68 11.48 3.89 13.58
C GLU A 68 10.61 2.85 14.28
N THR A 69 11.21 2.01 15.12
CA THR A 69 10.50 0.91 15.79
C THR A 69 9.29 1.47 16.56
N ALA A 70 8.11 1.32 15.96
CA ALA A 70 6.86 1.72 16.59
C ALA A 70 6.63 0.80 17.78
N ARG A 71 6.39 1.40 18.95
CA ARG A 71 6.05 0.64 20.16
C ARG A 71 4.68 0.00 20.00
N GLU A 72 3.75 0.74 19.41
CA GLU A 72 2.37 0.31 19.20
C GLU A 72 1.96 0.50 17.75
N VAL A 73 1.21 -0.47 17.20
CA VAL A 73 0.84 -0.49 15.79
C VAL A 73 -0.63 -0.87 15.62
N ARG A 74 -1.35 -0.09 14.83
CA ARG A 74 -2.73 -0.37 14.40
C ARG A 74 -2.80 -0.49 12.89
N ARG A 75 -3.29 -1.64 12.41
CA ARG A 75 -3.45 -1.94 10.97
C ARG A 75 -4.88 -1.70 10.51
N LEU A 76 -5.08 -1.74 9.19
CA LEU A 76 -6.40 -1.63 8.54
C LEU A 76 -7.12 -0.32 8.88
N GLN A 77 -6.36 0.74 9.08
CA GLN A 77 -6.89 2.07 9.36
C GLN A 77 -7.28 2.78 8.07
N THR A 78 -8.11 3.81 8.22
CA THR A 78 -8.52 4.69 7.13
C THR A 78 -7.83 6.03 7.28
N LEU A 79 -7.19 6.46 6.21
CA LEU A 79 -6.51 7.74 6.12
C LEU A 79 -6.91 8.41 4.81
N ILE A 80 -7.27 9.69 4.87
CA ILE A 80 -7.60 10.49 3.69
C ILE A 80 -6.51 11.53 3.53
N ILE A 81 -5.98 11.70 2.33
CA ILE A 81 -5.03 12.76 1.99
C ILE A 81 -5.70 13.73 1.04
N HIS A 82 -5.68 15.01 1.39
CA HIS A 82 -6.12 16.09 0.51
C HIS A 82 -5.08 17.20 0.50
N GLY A 83 -5.20 18.12 -0.46
CA GLY A 83 -4.22 19.18 -0.66
C GLY A 83 -4.65 20.11 -1.78
N VAL A 84 -3.68 20.61 -2.56
CA VAL A 84 -3.95 21.58 -3.64
C VAL A 84 -5.01 21.03 -4.61
N GLY A 85 -6.14 21.75 -4.71
CA GLY A 85 -7.28 21.40 -5.55
C GLY A 85 -8.47 20.79 -4.79
N ALA A 86 -9.51 20.39 -5.51
CA ALA A 86 -10.75 19.85 -4.92
C ALA A 86 -10.75 18.33 -4.68
N ALA A 87 -9.71 17.62 -5.15
CA ALA A 87 -9.66 16.16 -5.08
C ALA A 87 -8.92 15.66 -3.83
N PHE A 88 -9.35 14.48 -3.35
CA PHE A 88 -8.77 13.76 -2.21
C PHE A 88 -8.46 12.32 -2.60
N GLU A 89 -7.52 11.70 -1.90
CA GLU A 89 -7.16 10.29 -2.01
C GLU A 89 -7.51 9.61 -0.69
N SER A 90 -8.28 8.52 -0.76
CA SER A 90 -8.70 7.77 0.42
C SER A 90 -8.02 6.41 0.45
N TYR A 91 -7.28 6.15 1.53
CA TYR A 91 -6.63 4.88 1.83
C TYR A 91 -7.46 4.13 2.88
N LYS A 92 -8.61 3.62 2.48
CA LYS A 92 -9.55 2.94 3.38
C LYS A 92 -9.12 1.51 3.66
N GLY A 93 -8.92 1.18 4.93
CA GLY A 93 -8.68 -0.20 5.38
C GLY A 93 -7.33 -0.79 4.95
N ILE A 94 -6.40 0.05 4.49
CA ILE A 94 -5.09 -0.40 4.00
C ILE A 94 -3.92 0.30 4.70
N VAL A 95 -4.19 1.22 5.62
CA VAL A 95 -3.16 2.00 6.32
C VAL A 95 -2.76 1.29 7.61
N THR A 96 -1.47 1.24 7.85
CA THR A 96 -0.86 0.86 9.12
C THR A 96 -0.30 2.11 9.77
N VAL A 97 -0.74 2.37 10.99
CA VAL A 97 -0.33 3.51 11.82
C VAL A 97 0.47 2.97 13.00
N GLY A 98 1.69 3.44 13.18
CA GLY A 98 2.51 3.08 14.32
C GLY A 98 2.88 4.31 15.15
N VAL A 99 2.86 4.18 16.47
CA VAL A 99 3.19 5.22 17.42
C VAL A 99 4.54 4.91 18.05
N SER A 100 5.43 5.90 18.05
CA SER A 100 6.75 5.86 18.68
C SER A 100 6.91 7.03 19.64
N ASP A 101 8.04 7.15 20.32
CA ASP A 101 8.29 8.24 21.27
C ASP A 101 8.52 9.59 20.56
N SER A 102 9.11 9.53 19.37
CA SER A 102 9.56 10.66 18.56
C SER A 102 8.50 11.10 17.53
N GLY A 103 7.57 10.22 17.16
CA GLY A 103 6.57 10.55 16.14
C GLY A 103 5.63 9.43 15.71
N LEU A 104 4.97 9.69 14.58
CA LEU A 104 3.98 8.82 13.95
C LEU A 104 4.57 8.16 12.69
N SER A 105 4.46 6.84 12.61
CA SER A 105 4.75 6.09 11.39
C SER A 105 3.47 5.77 10.62
N LEU A 106 3.51 5.94 9.30
CA LEU A 106 2.40 5.63 8.39
C LEU A 106 2.93 4.77 7.25
N SER A 107 2.30 3.63 7.01
CA SER A 107 2.63 2.77 5.88
C SER A 107 1.37 2.13 5.32
N LEU A 108 1.44 1.63 4.09
CA LEU A 108 0.35 0.86 3.50
C LEU A 108 0.64 -0.64 3.61
N LEU A 109 -0.41 -1.45 3.64
CA LEU A 109 -0.28 -2.90 3.56
C LEU A 109 0.19 -3.33 2.16
N PRO A 110 0.86 -4.48 2.03
CA PRO A 110 1.09 -5.09 0.72
C PRO A 110 -0.24 -5.38 -0.01
N PRO A 111 -0.30 -5.23 -1.34
CA PRO A 111 0.77 -4.83 -2.25
C PRO A 111 0.95 -3.31 -2.42
N TRP A 112 0.08 -2.49 -1.81
CA TRP A 112 0.10 -1.03 -1.97
C TRP A 112 1.40 -0.38 -1.47
N ALA A 113 2.06 -1.00 -0.49
CA ALA A 113 3.36 -0.59 0.04
C ALA A 113 4.45 -0.39 -1.03
N VAL A 114 4.40 -1.17 -2.12
CA VAL A 114 5.43 -1.14 -3.19
C VAL A 114 5.56 0.24 -3.82
N PHE A 115 4.46 1.00 -3.88
CA PHE A 115 4.40 2.31 -4.52
C PHE A 115 4.31 3.47 -3.52
N HIS A 116 4.31 3.17 -2.22
CA HIS A 116 4.12 4.16 -1.16
C HIS A 116 5.19 3.97 -0.11
N ALA A 117 6.25 4.79 -0.21
CA ALA A 117 7.30 4.80 0.79
C ALA A 117 6.69 5.05 2.19
N PRO A 118 7.10 4.28 3.21
CA PRO A 118 6.62 4.52 4.57
C PRO A 118 7.03 5.92 5.03
N LEU A 119 6.16 6.55 5.81
CA LEU A 119 6.34 7.90 6.32
C LEU A 119 6.64 7.82 7.81
N PHE A 120 7.54 8.69 8.27
CA PHE A 120 7.77 8.95 9.67
C PHE A 120 7.68 10.46 9.94
N ILE A 121 6.64 10.86 10.68
CA ILE A 121 6.31 12.27 10.95
C ILE A 121 6.59 12.57 12.43
N PRO A 122 7.62 13.37 12.76
CA PRO A 122 7.90 13.75 14.15
C PRO A 122 6.75 14.53 14.77
N TYR A 123 6.49 14.33 16.07
CA TYR A 123 5.41 15.05 16.76
C TYR A 123 5.58 16.57 16.71
N GLY A 124 6.82 17.08 16.79
CA GLY A 124 7.11 18.51 16.68
C GLY A 124 6.77 19.12 15.31
N ASP A 125 6.61 18.30 14.27
CA ASP A 125 6.21 18.73 12.94
C ASP A 125 4.69 18.61 12.71
N ILE A 126 3.93 18.04 13.65
CA ILE A 126 2.49 17.83 13.55
C ILE A 126 1.73 19.03 14.12
N SER A 127 0.69 19.46 13.41
CA SER A 127 -0.30 20.42 13.89
C SER A 127 -1.69 19.88 13.61
N ILE A 128 -2.57 19.93 14.60
CA ILE A 128 -3.86 19.26 14.55
C ILE A 128 -4.98 20.29 14.54
N ARG A 129 -6.05 20.00 13.79
CA ARG A 129 -7.29 20.76 13.81
C ARG A 129 -8.48 19.83 13.70
N GLU A 130 -9.42 19.97 14.62
CA GLU A 130 -10.72 19.30 14.50
C GLU A 130 -11.54 19.95 13.38
N ARG A 131 -12.16 19.12 12.54
CA ARG A 131 -12.95 19.58 11.40
C ARG A 131 -14.10 18.62 11.08
N GLN A 132 -15.19 19.15 10.54
CA GLN A 132 -16.21 18.35 9.90
C GLN A 132 -15.76 18.02 8.46
N TRP A 133 -15.56 16.74 8.14
CA TRP A 133 -15.23 16.26 6.80
C TRP A 133 -16.49 15.70 6.13
N PHE A 134 -17.11 16.51 5.25
CA PHE A 134 -18.43 16.24 4.66
C PHE A 134 -19.47 15.85 5.73
N LEU A 135 -19.69 14.55 5.93
CA LEU A 135 -20.74 13.99 6.79
C LEU A 135 -20.23 13.50 8.16
N PHE A 136 -18.92 13.53 8.44
CA PHE A 136 -18.37 13.00 9.69
C PHE A 136 -17.38 13.96 10.36
N LYS A 137 -17.21 13.81 11.68
CA LYS A 137 -16.16 14.49 12.44
C LYS A 137 -14.82 13.88 12.11
N ALA A 138 -13.81 14.69 11.90
CA ALA A 138 -12.48 14.25 11.56
C ALA A 138 -11.41 15.11 12.22
N VAL A 139 -10.21 14.54 12.29
CA VAL A 139 -9.02 15.24 12.75
C VAL A 139 -8.13 15.47 11.54
N GLU A 140 -7.90 16.75 11.22
CA GLU A 140 -7.02 17.19 10.15
C GLU A 140 -5.62 17.45 10.73
N ILE A 141 -4.67 16.66 10.28
CA ILE A 141 -3.25 16.74 10.59
C ILE A 141 -2.57 17.51 9.46
N THR A 142 -1.95 18.62 9.82
CA THR A 142 -1.02 19.37 8.99
C THR A 142 0.39 19.03 9.43
N THR A 143 1.32 18.94 8.47
CA THR A 143 2.74 18.80 8.79
C THR A 143 3.50 20.07 8.45
N ARG A 144 4.56 20.37 9.21
CA ARG A 144 5.37 21.59 9.05
C ARG A 144 6.04 21.69 7.68
N LYS A 145 6.63 20.58 7.20
CA LYS A 145 7.40 20.55 5.94
C LYS A 145 6.56 20.36 4.68
N ALA A 146 5.34 19.84 4.82
CA ALA A 146 4.39 19.69 3.71
C ALA A 146 3.03 20.30 4.09
N PRO A 147 2.95 21.63 4.35
CA PRO A 147 1.73 22.27 4.85
C PRO A 147 0.57 22.23 3.85
N GLN A 148 0.88 22.09 2.56
CA GLN A 148 -0.08 21.97 1.47
C GLN A 148 -0.79 20.61 1.41
N THR A 149 -0.23 19.59 2.06
CA THR A 149 -0.80 18.25 2.12
C THR A 149 -1.33 18.00 3.52
N LYS A 150 -2.62 17.72 3.60
CA LYS A 150 -3.34 17.47 4.84
C LYS A 150 -3.70 16.00 4.94
N ILE A 151 -3.49 15.43 6.11
CA ILE A 151 -3.86 14.07 6.44
C ILE A 151 -5.12 14.16 7.30
N VAL A 152 -6.18 13.45 6.92
CA VAL A 152 -7.45 13.44 7.64
C VAL A 152 -7.69 12.02 8.15
N ILE A 153 -7.93 11.91 9.44
CA ILE A 153 -8.22 10.64 10.12
C ILE A 153 -9.46 10.75 10.98
N TYR A 154 -9.98 9.59 11.40
CA TYR A 154 -11.09 9.52 12.33
C TYR A 154 -10.67 9.93 13.76
N PRO A 155 -11.53 10.60 14.54
CA PRO A 155 -11.23 11.02 15.90
C PRO A 155 -10.84 9.87 16.83
N GLU A 156 -11.43 8.70 16.65
CA GLU A 156 -11.12 7.51 17.46
C GLU A 156 -9.69 7.02 17.24
N LEU A 157 -9.18 7.16 16.01
CA LEU A 157 -7.79 6.86 15.70
C LEU A 157 -6.85 7.91 16.31
N TRP A 158 -7.24 9.19 16.26
CA TRP A 158 -6.46 10.25 16.91
C TRP A 158 -6.38 10.07 18.42
N ASN A 159 -7.50 9.81 19.09
CA ASN A 159 -7.55 9.55 20.54
C ASN A 159 -6.65 8.37 20.91
N TRP A 160 -6.69 7.29 20.12
CA TRP A 160 -5.78 6.16 20.32
C TRP A 160 -4.31 6.56 20.16
N ILE A 161 -3.96 7.35 19.14
CA ILE A 161 -2.58 7.86 18.96
C ILE A 161 -2.15 8.67 20.20
N GLU A 162 -3.00 9.56 20.70
CA GLU A 162 -2.71 10.39 21.85
C GLU A 162 -2.54 9.57 23.14
N GLU A 163 -3.39 8.57 23.35
CA GLU A 163 -3.27 7.63 24.46
C GLU A 163 -1.93 6.89 24.44
N GLN A 164 -1.52 6.37 23.27
CA GLN A 164 -0.25 5.67 23.15
C GLN A 164 0.95 6.61 23.31
N ALA A 165 0.89 7.83 22.76
CA ALA A 165 1.94 8.82 22.94
C ALA A 165 2.16 9.15 24.43
N LYS A 166 1.08 9.39 25.18
CA LYS A 166 1.14 9.63 26.64
C LYS A 166 1.63 8.41 27.42
N ALA A 167 1.23 7.19 27.01
CA ALA A 167 1.68 5.96 27.65
C ALA A 167 3.19 5.77 27.50
N ASN A 168 3.73 6.10 26.33
CA ASN A 168 5.15 6.03 26.01
C ASN A 168 5.99 6.99 26.87
N GLU A 169 5.55 8.24 27.02
CA GLU A 169 6.21 9.24 27.89
C GLU A 169 6.32 8.74 29.34
N ARG A 170 5.23 8.18 29.90
CA ARG A 170 5.22 7.65 31.27
C ARG A 170 6.14 6.44 31.48
N GLN A 171 6.39 5.68 30.42
CA GLN A 171 7.27 4.52 30.49
C GLN A 171 8.73 4.96 30.52
N ASP A 172 9.07 6.01 29.78
CA ASP A 172 10.42 6.58 29.75
C ASP A 172 10.79 7.21 31.10
N ASP A 173 9.88 7.97 31.72
CA ASP A 173 10.10 8.54 33.06
C ASP A 173 10.39 7.46 34.11
N ARG A 174 9.65 6.34 34.06
CA ARG A 174 9.88 5.19 34.96
C ARG A 174 11.22 4.51 34.69
N TYR A 175 11.60 4.39 33.43
CA TYR A 175 12.90 3.82 33.05
C TYR A 175 14.06 4.70 33.53
N TYR A 176 14.00 6.00 33.32
CA TYR A 176 15.03 6.94 33.79
C TYR A 176 15.10 7.00 35.33
N SER A 177 13.96 6.99 36.02
CA SER A 177 13.91 6.98 37.49
C SER A 177 14.56 5.71 38.08
N SER A 178 14.23 4.53 37.54
CA SER A 178 14.80 3.25 38.02
C SER A 178 16.29 3.08 37.70
N SER A 179 16.76 3.64 36.57
CA SER A 179 18.18 3.62 36.18
C SER A 179 19.04 4.51 37.08
N ARG A 180 18.53 5.71 37.41
CA ARG A 180 19.19 6.66 38.31
C ARG A 180 19.24 6.10 39.74
N LEU A 181 18.18 5.46 40.22
CA LEU A 181 18.19 4.83 41.55
C LEU A 181 19.22 3.69 41.65
N ARG A 182 19.46 2.93 40.57
CA ARG A 182 20.50 1.88 40.54
C ARG A 182 21.93 2.43 40.47
N SER A 183 22.15 3.60 39.88
CA SER A 183 23.49 4.22 39.85
C SER A 183 23.89 4.80 41.21
N PHE A 184 22.93 5.27 42.02
CA PHE A 184 23.20 5.77 43.37
C PHE A 184 23.40 4.67 44.41
N ALA A 185 22.80 3.49 44.22
CA ALA A 185 22.94 2.35 45.12
C ALA A 185 24.26 1.55 44.96
N ARG A 186 25.23 2.03 44.16
CA ARG A 186 26.54 1.39 43.93
C ARG A 186 27.74 2.24 44.36
N THR A 187 27.51 3.31 45.11
CA THR A 187 28.53 4.14 45.77
C THR A 187 28.39 4.02 47.26
#